data_AF-A0A7S0D4L0-F1
#
_entry.id   AF-A0A7S0D4L0-F1
#
_cell.length_a   1.000
_cell.length_b   1.000
_cell.length_c   1.000
_cell.angle_alpha   90.00
_cell.angle_beta   90.00
_cell.angle_gamma   90.00
#
_symmetry.space_group_name_H-M   'P 1'
#
loop_
_entity.id
_entity.type
_entity.pdbx_description
1 polymer ?
#
loop_
_entity_poly.entity_id
_entity_poly.type
_entity_poly.pdbx_seq_one_letter_code
_entity_poly.pdbx_strand_id
1 'polypeptide(L)'
;VRLLVPISVGKHVISWIDSKASFGDQENHERDCKQMQQYVDRYGPGMVIYWFGFIKDLRSPRKVLVMDHFPQNVETLYTKFDARDASRRVSGGIFTEDCPEMPLKLVAEEFEKVTT
;
A
#
# COMPACT_ATOMS: atom_id res chain seq x y z
N VAL A 1 -5.63 8.09 -2.75
CA VAL A 1 -6.31 7.29 -1.70
C VAL A 1 -5.29 6.43 -0.95
N ARG A 2 -5.38 6.31 0.38
CA ARG A 2 -4.47 5.42 1.16
C ARG A 2 -5.03 4.00 1.19
N LEU A 3 -4.16 3.00 1.22
CA LEU A 3 -4.53 1.61 1.41
C LEU A 3 -4.52 1.27 2.91
N LEU A 4 -5.50 0.47 3.35
CA LEU A 4 -5.51 -0.08 4.72
C LEU A 4 -4.46 -1.17 4.88
N VAL A 5 -4.30 -1.99 3.84
CA VAL A 5 -3.26 -3.01 3.74
C VAL A 5 -2.38 -2.65 2.55
N PRO A 6 -1.06 -2.49 2.73
CA PRO A 6 -0.17 -2.22 1.61
C PRO A 6 -0.15 -3.40 0.66
N ILE A 7 -0.04 -3.10 -0.64
CA ILE A 7 0.05 -4.10 -1.69
C ILE A 7 1.46 -4.16 -2.24
N SER A 8 1.88 -5.33 -2.68
CA SER A 8 3.12 -5.55 -3.40
C SER A 8 2.82 -5.61 -4.90
N VAL A 9 3.48 -4.75 -5.66
CA VAL A 9 3.45 -4.73 -7.12
C VAL A 9 4.87 -5.05 -7.61
N GLY A 10 5.10 -6.33 -7.93
CA GLY A 10 6.43 -6.84 -8.25
C GLY A 10 7.42 -6.69 -7.09
N LYS A 11 8.36 -5.75 -7.20
CA LYS A 11 9.36 -5.44 -6.17
C LYS A 11 9.05 -4.17 -5.36
N HIS A 12 7.93 -3.52 -5.65
CA HIS A 12 7.55 -2.26 -5.02
C HIS A 12 6.41 -2.51 -4.04
N VAL A 13 6.61 -2.12 -2.78
CA VAL A 13 5.52 -2.02 -1.81
C VAL A 13 4.78 -0.71 -2.07
N ILE A 14 3.46 -0.75 -2.14
CA ILE A 14 2.60 0.39 -2.44
C ILE A 14 1.62 0.56 -1.27
N SER A 15 1.65 1.73 -0.63
CA SER A 15 0.81 2.05 0.53
C SER A 15 -0.33 3.01 0.18
N TRP A 16 -0.26 3.64 -0.99
CA TRP A 16 -1.29 4.53 -1.51
C TRP A 16 -1.29 4.50 -3.04
N ILE A 17 -2.47 4.73 -3.62
CA ILE A 17 -2.67 4.82 -5.07
C ILE A 17 -3.39 6.13 -5.37
N ASP A 18 -2.93 6.83 -6.40
CA ASP A 18 -3.62 7.96 -7.00
C ASP A 18 -3.90 7.69 -8.48
N SER A 19 -5.15 7.86 -8.90
CA SER A 19 -5.59 7.56 -10.27
C SER A 19 -5.96 8.85 -10.96
N LYS A 20 -5.30 9.15 -12.08
CA LYS A 20 -5.50 10.37 -12.86
C LYS A 20 -6.06 10.03 -14.23
N ALA A 21 -7.24 10.58 -14.52
CA ALA A 21 -7.86 10.53 -15.84
C ALA A 21 -7.31 11.64 -16.76
N SER A 22 -5.99 11.85 -16.74
CA SER A 22 -5.28 12.82 -17.57
C SER A 22 -4.01 12.18 -18.15
N PHE A 23 -3.43 12.82 -19.16
CA PHE A 23 -2.12 12.44 -19.68
C PHE A 23 -1.02 12.99 -18.76
N GLY A 24 -0.02 12.15 -18.45
CA GLY A 24 1.14 12.54 -17.67
C GLY A 24 2.16 13.31 -18.51
N ASP A 25 1.85 14.57 -18.84
CA ASP A 25 2.83 15.51 -19.40
C ASP A 25 3.74 16.11 -18.31
N GLN A 26 4.82 16.78 -18.72
CA GLN A 26 5.80 17.32 -17.78
C GLN A 26 5.20 18.40 -16.87
N GLU A 27 4.36 19.29 -17.40
CA GLU A 27 3.81 20.42 -16.63
C GLU A 27 2.79 19.94 -15.59
N ASN A 28 1.86 19.08 -15.99
CA ASN A 28 0.87 18.47 -15.11
C ASN A 28 1.55 17.58 -14.06
N HIS A 29 2.56 16.80 -14.45
CA HIS A 29 3.30 15.98 -13.50
C HIS A 29 4.09 16.81 -12.49
N GLU A 30 4.77 17.89 -12.90
CA GLU A 30 5.52 18.76 -11.98
C GLU A 30 4.60 19.41 -10.93
N ARG A 31 3.39 19.81 -11.32
CA ARG A 31 2.37 20.31 -10.37
C ARG A 31 1.94 19.23 -9.38
N ASP A 32 1.75 18.01 -9.88
CA ASP A 32 1.33 16.86 -9.08
C ASP A 32 2.45 16.31 -8.18
N CYS A 33 3.72 16.46 -8.56
CA CYS A 33 4.88 15.95 -7.83
C CYS A 33 4.91 16.41 -6.37
N LYS A 34 4.52 17.66 -6.10
CA LYS A 34 4.46 18.19 -4.73
C LYS A 34 3.42 17.46 -3.88
N GLN A 35 2.26 17.14 -4.45
CA GLN A 35 1.21 16.38 -3.76
C GLN A 35 1.65 14.93 -3.54
N MET A 36 2.26 14.31 -4.57
CA MET A 36 2.81 12.95 -4.47
C MET A 36 3.86 12.86 -3.36
N GLN A 37 4.76 13.86 -3.25
CA GLN A 37 5.78 13.88 -2.21
C GLN A 37 5.18 13.94 -0.80
N GLN A 38 4.11 14.70 -0.59
CA GLN A 38 3.40 14.73 0.69
C GLN A 38 2.80 13.36 1.06
N TYR A 39 2.29 12.63 0.06
CA TYR A 39 1.83 11.26 0.28
C TYR A 39 3.00 10.31 0.59
N VAL A 40 4.14 10.48 -0.06
CA VAL A 40 5.36 9.71 0.25
C VAL A 40 5.83 9.94 1.68
N ASP A 41 5.87 11.19 2.12
CA ASP A 41 6.36 11.53 3.46
C ASP A 41 5.44 11.01 4.57
N ARG A 42 4.12 10.93 4.30
CA ARG A 42 3.12 10.50 5.30
C ARG A 42 2.86 9.00 5.30
N TYR A 43 2.73 8.39 4.12
CA TYR A 43 2.28 7.01 3.95
C TYR A 43 3.37 6.10 3.38
N GLY A 44 4.52 6.66 2.99
CA GLY A 44 5.61 5.92 2.37
C GLY A 44 5.41 5.69 0.86
N PRO A 45 6.03 4.64 0.30
CA PRO A 45 5.97 4.34 -1.13
C PRO A 45 4.54 4.25 -1.67
N GLY A 46 4.34 4.70 -2.90
CA GLY A 46 3.02 4.71 -3.54
C GLY A 46 3.06 4.61 -5.05
N MET A 47 1.88 4.66 -5.65
CA MET A 47 1.68 4.46 -7.08
C MET A 47 0.74 5.52 -7.66
N VAL A 48 1.05 5.96 -8.87
CA VAL A 48 0.21 6.87 -9.65
C VAL A 48 -0.12 6.22 -10.99
N ILE A 49 -1.39 6.23 -11.35
CA ILE A 49 -1.89 5.67 -12.62
C ILE A 49 -2.35 6.82 -13.51
N TYR A 50 -1.69 7.01 -14.66
CA TYR A 50 -2.12 7.93 -15.72
C TYR A 50 -2.82 7.14 -16.82
N TRP A 51 -4.15 7.10 -16.79
CA TRP A 51 -4.94 6.25 -17.69
C TRP A 51 -4.79 6.56 -19.19
N PHE A 52 -4.42 7.80 -19.53
CA PHE A 52 -4.19 8.20 -20.92
C PHE A 52 -2.72 8.03 -21.37
N GLY A 53 -1.85 7.49 -20.49
CA GLY A 53 -0.42 7.37 -20.72
C GLY A 53 0.39 8.53 -20.14
N PHE A 54 1.71 8.42 -20.20
CA PHE A 54 2.65 9.40 -19.66
C PHE A 54 3.94 9.46 -20.50
N ILE A 55 4.69 10.55 -20.37
CA ILE A 55 6.00 10.69 -21.03
C ILE A 55 7.05 9.88 -20.24
N LYS A 56 7.84 9.05 -20.92
CA LYS A 56 8.82 8.14 -20.28
C LYS A 56 9.88 8.85 -19.42
N ASP A 57 10.20 10.10 -19.73
CA ASP A 57 11.19 10.93 -19.02
C ASP A 57 10.58 11.81 -17.91
N LEU A 58 9.40 11.45 -17.40
CA LEU A 58 8.81 12.12 -16.25
C LEU A 58 9.71 12.00 -15.01
N ARG A 59 10.04 13.14 -14.40
CA ARG A 59 10.74 13.17 -13.11
C ARG A 59 9.76 12.92 -11.97
N SER A 60 9.59 11.65 -11.60
CA SER A 60 8.79 11.29 -10.43
C SER A 60 9.58 11.39 -9.11
N PRO A 61 8.90 11.69 -7.99
CA PRO A 61 9.52 11.64 -6.67
C PRO A 61 9.98 10.21 -6.33
N ARG A 62 11.04 10.11 -5.52
CA ARG A 62 11.60 8.82 -5.10
C ARG A 62 10.51 7.98 -4.42
N LYS A 63 10.47 6.69 -4.76
CA LYS A 63 9.50 5.70 -4.22
C LYS A 63 8.05 5.87 -4.71
N VAL A 64 7.83 6.59 -5.81
CA VAL A 64 6.54 6.61 -6.52
C VAL A 64 6.65 5.85 -7.83
N LEU A 65 5.83 4.82 -7.98
CA LEU A 65 5.69 4.06 -9.21
C LEU A 65 4.68 4.75 -10.13
N VAL A 66 5.05 5.04 -11.37
CA VAL A 66 4.14 5.61 -12.37
C VAL A 66 3.76 4.52 -13.36
N MET A 67 2.46 4.33 -13.58
CA MET A 67 1.91 3.35 -14.51
C MET A 67 0.83 3.98 -15.38
N ASP A 68 0.55 3.37 -16.52
CA ASP A 68 -0.55 3.72 -17.43
C ASP A 68 -1.76 2.77 -17.30
N HIS A 69 -1.59 1.67 -16.56
CA HIS A 69 -2.63 0.69 -16.28
C HIS A 69 -2.55 0.20 -14.84
N PHE A 70 -3.64 -0.38 -14.35
CA PHE A 70 -3.63 -1.08 -13.07
C PHE A 70 -2.83 -2.39 -13.20
N PRO A 71 -1.88 -2.68 -12.29
CA PRO A 71 -1.07 -3.89 -12.35
C PRO A 71 -1.93 -5.15 -12.23
N GLN A 72 -1.63 -6.17 -13.05
CA GLN A 72 -2.34 -7.46 -13.00
C GLN A 72 -1.87 -8.35 -11.83
N ASN A 73 -0.62 -8.22 -11.41
CA ASN A 73 -0.02 -9.01 -10.33
C ASN A 73 0.11 -8.16 -9.08
N VAL A 74 -0.90 -8.22 -8.22
CA VAL A 74 -0.94 -7.51 -6.94
C VAL A 74 -1.04 -8.52 -5.81
N GLU A 75 -0.08 -8.49 -4.89
CA GLU A 75 -0.10 -9.33 -3.70
C GLU A 75 -0.34 -8.48 -2.45
N THR A 76 -1.36 -8.81 -1.67
CA THR A 76 -1.64 -8.10 -0.42
C THR A 76 -0.63 -8.50 0.65
N LEU A 77 0.05 -7.51 1.25
CA LEU A 77 0.93 -7.75 2.39
C LEU A 77 0.09 -7.76 3.67
N TYR A 78 -0.67 -8.83 3.87
CA TYR A 78 -1.11 -9.15 5.22
C TYR A 78 0.13 -9.59 5.99
N THR A 79 0.42 -8.96 7.13
CA THR A 79 1.29 -9.60 8.11
C THR A 79 0.60 -10.90 8.43
N LYS A 80 1.14 -12.03 7.96
CA LYS A 80 0.93 -13.28 8.67
C LYS A 80 1.31 -12.93 10.11
N PHE A 81 0.32 -12.81 10.99
CA PHE A 81 0.52 -12.90 12.43
C PHE A 81 0.97 -14.34 12.65
N ASP A 82 2.19 -14.64 12.22
CA ASP A 82 2.84 -15.92 12.42
C ASP A 82 3.24 -15.88 13.89
N ALA A 83 2.40 -16.49 14.74
CA ALA A 83 2.60 -16.56 16.19
C ALA A 83 4.00 -17.09 16.58
N ARG A 84 4.75 -17.64 15.62
CA ARG A 84 6.15 -18.05 15.76
C ARG A 84 7.14 -16.89 15.92
N ASP A 85 6.85 -15.69 15.42
CA ASP A 85 7.73 -14.51 15.58
C ASP A 85 7.65 -13.91 17.01
N ALA A 86 6.57 -14.20 17.73
CA ALA A 86 6.39 -13.79 19.12
C ALA A 86 7.41 -14.45 20.08
N SER A 87 7.91 -15.64 19.74
CA SER A 87 8.86 -16.38 20.58
C SER A 87 10.25 -15.75 20.63
N ARG A 88 10.65 -14.96 19.62
CA ARG A 88 12.00 -14.34 19.56
C ARG A 88 12.16 -13.07 20.40
N ARG A 89 11.08 -12.46 20.90
CA ARG A 89 11.17 -11.26 21.78
C ARG A 89 11.09 -11.57 23.28
N VAL A 90 10.94 -12.84 23.67
CA VAL A 90 10.79 -13.25 25.09
C VAL A 90 12.10 -13.18 25.91
N SER A 91 13.22 -12.70 25.35
CA SER A 91 14.45 -12.47 26.13
C SER A 91 14.63 -11.03 26.64
N GLY A 92 13.62 -10.15 26.50
CA GLY A 92 13.74 -8.74 26.91
C GLY A 92 12.48 -8.15 27.53
N GLY A 93 12.12 -8.61 28.72
CA GLY A 93 11.44 -7.87 29.80
C GLY A 93 10.30 -6.86 29.53
N ILE A 94 9.12 -7.22 30.05
CA ILE A 94 8.10 -6.42 30.78
C ILE A 94 7.31 -5.34 30.01
N PHE A 95 6.04 -5.62 29.67
CA PHE A 95 4.86 -5.04 30.35
C PHE A 95 3.56 -5.74 29.93
N THR A 96 2.58 -5.66 30.83
CA THR A 96 1.38 -6.47 31.05
C THR A 96 0.29 -6.38 29.99
N GLU A 97 -0.29 -7.55 29.71
CA GLU A 97 -1.71 -7.90 29.57
C GLU A 97 -2.71 -6.74 29.51
N ASP A 98 -3.29 -6.50 28.32
CA ASP A 98 -4.74 -6.34 28.09
C ASP A 98 -4.97 -6.03 26.59
N CYS A 99 -5.13 -7.08 25.80
CA CYS A 99 -5.77 -6.98 24.49
C CYS A 99 -6.73 -8.16 24.38
N PRO A 100 -8.04 -7.94 24.24
CA PRO A 100 -8.99 -9.03 24.09
C PRO A 100 -8.69 -9.71 22.75
N GLU A 101 -8.20 -10.95 22.80
CA GLU A 101 -8.12 -11.79 21.63
C GLU A 101 -9.52 -11.91 21.03
N MET A 102 -9.74 -11.33 19.85
CA MET A 102 -10.90 -11.66 19.05
C MET A 102 -10.56 -12.97 18.32
N PRO A 103 -11.23 -14.10 18.62
CA PRO A 103 -10.86 -15.38 18.05
C PRO A 103 -11.07 -15.38 16.53
N LEU A 104 -10.03 -15.83 15.82
CA LEU A 104 -9.92 -15.94 14.35
C LEU A 104 -11.11 -16.60 13.64
N LYS A 105 -11.99 -17.29 14.37
CA LYS A 105 -13.22 -17.87 13.82
C LYS A 105 -14.21 -16.81 13.33
N LEU A 106 -14.23 -15.63 13.93
CA LEU A 106 -15.17 -14.57 13.54
C LEU A 106 -14.80 -13.91 12.19
N VAL A 107 -13.50 -13.87 11.86
CA VAL A 107 -13.02 -13.28 10.60
C VAL A 107 -13.37 -14.15 9.39
N ALA A 108 -13.36 -15.49 9.57
CA ALA A 108 -13.69 -16.43 8.51
C ALA A 108 -15.20 -16.43 8.18
N GLU A 109 -16.07 -16.35 9.20
CA GLU A 109 -17.53 -16.31 8.98
C GLU A 109 -18.02 -14.99 8.33
N GLU A 110 -17.36 -13.86 8.59
CA GLU A 110 -17.69 -12.58 7.94
C GLU A 110 -17.32 -12.58 6.44
N PHE A 111 -16.21 -13.23 6.07
CA PHE A 111 -15.79 -13.33 4.66
C PHE A 111 -16.76 -14.16 3.80
N GLU A 112 -17.38 -15.19 4.39
CA GLU A 112 -18.36 -16.03 3.69
C GLU A 112 -19.72 -15.31 3.52
N LYS A 113 -20.09 -14.43 4.45
CA LYS A 113 -21.33 -13.62 4.38
C LYS A 113 -21.28 -12.47 3.39
N VAL A 114 -20.09 -11.94 3.08
CA VAL A 114 -19.92 -10.83 2.12
C VAL A 114 -19.99 -11.32 0.66
N THR A 115 -19.88 -12.63 0.42
CA THR A 115 -19.81 -13.20 -0.94
C THR A 115 -21.09 -13.94 -1.37
N THR A 116 -22.23 -13.72 -0.71
CA THR A 116 -23.55 -14.23 -1.11
C THR A 116 -24.57 -13.11 -1.24
#